data_AF-A0A6P6VBN1-F1
#
_entry.id   AF-A0A6P6VBN1-F1
#
_cell.length_a   1.000
_cell.length_b   1.000
_cell.length_c   1.000
_cell.angle_alpha   90.00
_cell.angle_beta   90.00
_cell.angle_gamma   90.00
#
_symmetry.space_group_name_H-M   'P 1'
#
loop_
_entity.id
_entity.type
_entity.pdbx_description
1 polymer ?
#
loop_
_entity_poly.entity_id
_entity_poly.type
_entity_poly.pdbx_seq_one_letter_code
_entity_poly.pdbx_strand_id
1 'polypeptide(L)'
;MIKEAIVEKLDTKSLSSASNRLCIADLGCSVGPNTFFAVQNIIDAIENKHKSEYDGSHKLEFQVFFNDHASNDFNTLFTSLPLERQYFSAGVPGTFYDQLFPSSSIHFAHSSYSLHWLSKVPEKLLDQNSSWNKGKIHCAGASDEVVNAYAAQFEKDMGIFLNARAKEIVPEGMIVLIIPGIPDEVHPSELPAGILFNFLGSSLVDRANEGILNEAQIDSFNLPIYSASPKEMASLVKINGCFSIESMEVTDPRSKIHDPMKCSKGL
;
A
#
# COMPACT_ATOMS: atom_id res chain seq x y z
N MET A 1 -1.29 -10.14 14.35
CA MET A 1 -0.94 -8.77 13.92
C MET A 1 -2.18 -7.95 13.56
N ILE A 2 -2.68 -7.90 12.31
CA ILE A 2 -3.87 -7.06 12.00
C ILE A 2 -5.08 -7.45 12.86
N LYS A 3 -5.35 -8.76 13.01
CA LYS A 3 -6.44 -9.26 13.86
C LYS A 3 -6.29 -8.84 15.32
N GLU A 4 -5.07 -8.87 15.87
CA GLU A 4 -4.79 -8.45 17.25
C GLU A 4 -4.98 -6.94 17.42
N ALA A 5 -4.45 -6.12 16.49
CA ALA A 5 -4.64 -4.68 16.52
C ALA A 5 -6.13 -4.29 16.44
N ILE A 6 -6.92 -4.95 15.59
CA ILE A 6 -8.38 -4.74 15.54
C ILE A 6 -9.02 -5.10 16.89
N VAL A 7 -8.71 -6.28 17.42
CA VAL A 7 -9.28 -6.78 18.68
C VAL A 7 -8.93 -5.86 19.85
N GLU A 8 -7.70 -5.36 19.93
CA GLU A 8 -7.24 -4.55 21.05
C GLU A 8 -7.61 -3.07 20.93
N LYS A 9 -7.62 -2.51 19.71
CA LYS A 9 -7.59 -1.05 19.51
C LYS A 9 -8.83 -0.46 18.83
N LEU A 10 -9.57 -1.24 18.04
CA LEU A 10 -10.74 -0.70 17.33
C LEU A 10 -11.96 -0.61 18.26
N ASP A 11 -12.50 0.57 18.53
CA ASP A 11 -13.72 0.71 19.34
C ASP A 11 -14.98 0.36 18.53
N THR A 12 -15.32 -0.93 18.49
CA THR A 12 -16.50 -1.45 17.80
C THR A 12 -17.81 -0.94 18.36
N LYS A 13 -17.87 -0.56 19.64
CA LYS A 13 -19.09 -0.05 20.28
C LYS A 13 -19.41 1.36 19.82
N SER A 14 -18.40 2.23 19.81
CA SER A 14 -18.54 3.59 19.30
C SER A 14 -18.96 3.59 17.82
N LEU A 15 -18.30 2.76 16.99
CA LEU A 15 -18.51 2.72 15.55
C LEU A 15 -19.87 2.15 15.12
N SER A 16 -20.46 1.23 15.91
CA SER A 16 -21.77 0.62 15.63
C SER A 16 -22.95 1.36 16.27
N SER A 17 -22.69 2.33 17.15
CA SER A 17 -23.72 3.01 17.96
C SER A 17 -24.72 3.83 17.14
N ALA A 18 -24.32 4.32 15.97
CA ALA A 18 -25.16 5.13 15.09
C ALA A 18 -25.88 4.31 14.00
N SER A 19 -25.31 3.17 13.60
CA SER A 19 -25.82 2.26 12.59
C SER A 19 -25.14 0.91 12.73
N ASN A 20 -25.87 -0.19 12.49
CA ASN A 20 -25.28 -1.53 12.44
C ASN A 20 -24.38 -1.73 11.20
N ARG A 21 -24.21 -0.71 10.33
CA ARG A 21 -23.44 -0.80 9.10
C ARG A 21 -22.01 -0.29 9.28
N LEU A 22 -21.03 -1.15 9.02
CA LEU A 22 -19.61 -0.79 8.97
C LEU A 22 -19.11 -0.72 7.53
N CYS A 23 -18.45 0.39 7.18
CA CYS A 23 -17.87 0.61 5.86
C CYS A 23 -16.36 0.36 5.89
N ILE A 24 -15.90 -0.55 5.04
CA ILE A 24 -14.50 -0.93 4.90
C ILE A 24 -14.03 -0.52 3.51
N ALA A 25 -12.86 0.11 3.40
CA ALA A 25 -12.23 0.42 2.12
C ALA A 25 -10.90 -0.34 1.99
N ASP A 26 -10.71 -1.03 0.87
CA ASP A 26 -9.41 -1.56 0.45
C ASP A 26 -8.84 -0.69 -0.68
N LEU A 27 -7.73 -0.01 -0.41
CA LEU A 27 -7.12 1.03 -1.25
C LEU A 27 -5.92 0.42 -1.99
N GLY A 28 -6.07 0.27 -3.30
CA GLY A 28 -5.15 -0.51 -4.14
C GLY A 28 -5.47 -2.01 -4.12
N CYS A 29 -6.73 -2.35 -4.40
CA CYS A 29 -7.24 -3.72 -4.28
C CYS A 29 -6.79 -4.66 -5.41
N SER A 30 -6.32 -4.11 -6.53
CA SER A 30 -6.08 -4.84 -7.78
C SER A 30 -7.31 -5.66 -8.19
N VAL A 31 -7.14 -6.93 -8.57
CA VAL A 31 -8.19 -7.79 -9.15
C VAL A 31 -8.50 -9.04 -8.33
N GLY A 32 -7.87 -9.22 -7.16
CA GLY A 32 -7.96 -10.44 -6.35
C GLY A 32 -6.90 -11.51 -6.67
N PRO A 33 -6.81 -12.59 -5.87
CA PRO A 33 -7.68 -12.91 -4.73
C PRO A 33 -7.26 -12.25 -3.41
N ASN A 34 -6.09 -11.60 -3.36
CA ASN A 34 -5.50 -11.07 -2.12
C ASN A 34 -6.44 -10.10 -1.37
N THR A 35 -7.10 -9.19 -2.10
CA THR A 35 -8.06 -8.25 -1.52
C THR A 35 -9.22 -8.95 -0.80
N PHE A 36 -9.73 -10.07 -1.35
CA PHE A 36 -10.82 -10.82 -0.73
C PHE A 36 -10.39 -11.46 0.59
N PHE A 37 -9.17 -12.01 0.64
CA PHE A 37 -8.61 -12.54 1.88
C PHE A 37 -8.34 -11.45 2.91
N ALA A 38 -7.84 -10.28 2.48
CA ALA A 38 -7.61 -9.15 3.37
C ALA A 38 -8.93 -8.66 4.00
N VAL A 39 -9.94 -8.39 3.17
CA VAL A 39 -11.28 -7.97 3.60
C VAL A 39 -11.92 -9.01 4.52
N GLN A 40 -11.89 -10.29 4.16
CA GLN A 40 -12.47 -11.34 5.00
C GLN A 40 -11.78 -11.42 6.36
N ASN A 41 -10.45 -11.33 6.40
CA ASN A 41 -9.71 -11.34 7.67
C ASN A 41 -10.05 -10.15 8.57
N ILE A 42 -10.32 -8.97 7.99
CA ILE A 42 -10.75 -7.77 8.72
C ILE A 42 -12.17 -7.99 9.28
N ILE A 43 -13.10 -8.43 8.44
CA ILE A 43 -14.50 -8.71 8.84
C ILE A 43 -14.54 -9.74 9.96
N ASP A 44 -13.83 -10.86 9.83
CA ASP A 44 -13.77 -11.90 10.85
C ASP A 44 -13.26 -11.35 12.20
N ALA A 45 -12.24 -10.49 12.16
CA ALA A 45 -11.69 -9.89 13.38
C ALA A 45 -12.70 -8.95 14.07
N ILE A 46 -13.37 -8.11 13.28
CA ILE A 46 -14.40 -7.18 13.78
C ILE A 46 -15.59 -7.96 14.34
N GLU A 47 -16.10 -8.96 13.62
CA GLU A 47 -17.21 -9.79 14.08
C GLU A 47 -16.88 -10.55 15.36
N ASN A 48 -15.69 -11.13 15.46
CA ASN A 48 -15.27 -11.86 16.65
C ASN A 48 -15.20 -10.94 17.87
N LYS A 49 -14.66 -9.72 17.69
CA LYS A 49 -14.68 -8.70 18.75
C LYS A 49 -16.11 -8.32 19.13
N HIS A 50 -16.96 -8.00 18.15
CA HIS A 50 -18.34 -7.62 18.39
C HIS A 50 -19.14 -8.71 19.13
N LYS A 51 -18.99 -9.99 18.74
CA LYS A 51 -19.63 -11.13 19.43
C LYS A 51 -19.18 -11.28 20.88
N SER A 52 -17.93 -10.91 21.20
CA SER A 52 -17.44 -10.93 22.59
C SER A 52 -18.00 -9.80 23.46
N GLU A 53 -18.44 -8.71 22.82
CA GLU A 53 -18.92 -7.49 23.49
C GLU A 53 -20.44 -7.42 23.63
N TYR A 54 -21.20 -8.17 22.83
CA TYR A 54 -22.66 -8.16 22.75
C TYR A 54 -23.25 -9.58 22.83
N ASP A 55 -24.42 -9.73 23.47
CA ASP A 55 -25.16 -11.00 23.64
C ASP A 55 -25.85 -11.50 22.34
N GLY A 56 -25.17 -11.39 21.19
CA GLY A 56 -25.60 -11.94 19.91
C GLY A 56 -26.83 -11.28 19.24
N SER A 57 -27.47 -10.29 19.86
CA SER A 57 -28.71 -9.67 19.35
C SER A 57 -28.51 -8.62 18.25
N HIS A 58 -27.29 -8.12 18.07
CA HIS A 58 -26.96 -7.07 17.10
C HIS A 58 -26.10 -7.65 15.98
N LYS A 59 -26.65 -7.78 14.77
CA LYS A 59 -25.91 -8.24 13.60
C LYS A 59 -25.33 -7.04 12.86
N LEU A 60 -24.02 -7.05 12.63
CA LEU A 60 -23.35 -6.05 11.79
C LEU A 60 -23.61 -6.32 10.31
N GLU A 61 -23.76 -5.24 9.54
CA GLU A 61 -23.78 -5.26 8.09
C GLU A 61 -22.48 -4.65 7.56
N PHE A 62 -21.81 -5.32 6.64
CA PHE A 62 -20.55 -4.82 6.08
C PHE A 62 -20.77 -4.30 4.66
N GLN A 63 -20.32 -3.06 4.43
CA GLN A 63 -20.18 -2.49 3.09
C GLN A 63 -18.69 -2.36 2.78
N VAL A 64 -18.23 -3.06 1.75
CA VAL A 64 -16.84 -3.05 1.31
C VAL A 64 -16.72 -2.25 0.03
N PHE A 65 -15.74 -1.36 0.00
CA PHE A 65 -15.33 -0.58 -1.16
C PHE A 65 -13.96 -1.05 -1.63
N PHE A 66 -13.91 -1.54 -2.87
CA PHE A 66 -12.67 -1.94 -3.53
C PHE A 66 -12.21 -0.77 -4.39
N ASN A 67 -11.15 -0.08 -3.97
CA ASN A 67 -10.58 1.03 -4.71
C ASN A 67 -9.30 0.60 -5.44
N ASP A 68 -9.19 1.05 -6.68
CA ASP A 68 -7.95 1.04 -7.45
C ASP A 68 -8.03 2.14 -8.53
N HIS A 69 -6.97 2.30 -9.31
CA HIS A 69 -6.95 3.19 -10.46
C HIS A 69 -8.13 2.91 -11.40
N ALA A 70 -8.62 3.95 -12.08
CA ALA A 70 -9.69 3.79 -13.06
C ALA A 70 -9.37 2.82 -14.21
N SER A 71 -8.08 2.59 -14.47
CA SER A 71 -7.57 1.62 -15.45
C SER A 71 -7.47 0.19 -14.93
N ASN A 72 -7.74 -0.05 -13.64
CA ASN A 72 -7.75 -1.40 -13.09
C ASN A 72 -8.87 -2.24 -13.71
N ASP A 73 -8.66 -3.55 -13.80
CA ASP A 73 -9.65 -4.46 -14.35
C ASP A 73 -10.70 -4.85 -13.29
N PHE A 74 -11.61 -3.91 -13.03
CA PHE A 74 -12.75 -4.13 -12.14
C PHE A 74 -13.69 -5.25 -12.63
N ASN A 75 -13.70 -5.58 -13.93
CA ASN A 75 -14.51 -6.69 -14.42
C ASN A 75 -13.98 -8.01 -13.85
N THR A 76 -12.66 -8.24 -13.94
CA THR A 76 -12.03 -9.43 -13.34
C THR A 76 -12.27 -9.48 -11.83
N LEU A 77 -12.11 -8.34 -11.12
CA LEU A 77 -12.42 -8.24 -9.70
C LEU A 77 -13.86 -8.70 -9.39
N PHE A 78 -14.85 -8.13 -10.08
CA PHE A 78 -16.26 -8.42 -9.81
C PHE A 78 -16.65 -9.87 -10.17
N THR A 79 -16.09 -10.43 -11.25
CA THR A 79 -16.32 -11.83 -11.61
C THR A 79 -15.65 -12.81 -10.64
N SER A 80 -14.62 -12.36 -9.91
CA SER A 80 -13.87 -13.18 -8.95
C SER A 80 -14.35 -13.04 -7.51
N LEU A 81 -15.38 -12.21 -7.24
CA LEU A 81 -15.91 -12.01 -5.90
C LEU A 81 -16.42 -13.34 -5.31
N PRO A 82 -16.12 -13.65 -4.03
CA PRO A 82 -16.64 -14.84 -3.37
C PRO A 82 -18.18 -14.86 -3.36
N LEU A 83 -18.78 -16.01 -3.69
CA LEU A 83 -20.23 -16.20 -3.73
C LEU A 83 -20.87 -16.12 -2.34
N GLU A 84 -20.23 -16.71 -1.34
CA GLU A 84 -20.75 -16.82 0.04
C GLU A 84 -20.33 -15.65 0.96
N ARG A 85 -19.91 -14.53 0.37
CA ARG A 85 -19.46 -13.36 1.12
C ARG A 85 -20.56 -12.77 2.02
N GLN A 86 -20.19 -12.35 3.22
CA GLN A 86 -21.09 -11.73 4.21
C GLN A 86 -21.03 -10.19 4.17
N TYR A 87 -20.78 -9.61 2.98
CA TYR A 87 -20.65 -8.17 2.80
C TYR A 87 -21.20 -7.72 1.44
N PHE A 88 -21.71 -6.49 1.41
CA PHE A 88 -22.02 -5.78 0.18
C PHE A 88 -20.74 -5.19 -0.40
N SER A 89 -20.62 -5.15 -1.73
CA SER A 89 -19.40 -4.73 -2.41
C SER A 89 -19.67 -3.64 -3.45
N ALA A 90 -18.76 -2.68 -3.55
CA ALA A 90 -18.74 -1.66 -4.60
C ALA A 90 -17.30 -1.43 -5.07
N GLY A 91 -17.12 -1.15 -6.36
CA GLY A 91 -15.83 -0.67 -6.89
C GLY A 91 -15.77 0.86 -6.87
N VAL A 92 -14.59 1.41 -6.58
CA VAL A 92 -14.35 2.85 -6.50
C VAL A 92 -13.14 3.20 -7.38
N PRO A 93 -13.36 3.62 -8.64
CA PRO A 93 -12.26 3.97 -9.54
C PRO A 93 -11.67 5.33 -9.15
N GLY A 94 -10.35 5.40 -8.99
CA GLY A 94 -9.64 6.64 -8.71
C GLY A 94 -8.31 6.42 -8.00
N THR A 95 -7.41 7.41 -8.05
CA THR A 95 -6.19 7.34 -7.26
C THR A 95 -6.52 7.48 -5.77
N PHE A 96 -5.94 6.62 -4.94
CA PHE A 96 -6.06 6.77 -3.49
C PHE A 96 -5.31 7.99 -2.96
N TYR A 97 -4.51 8.71 -3.75
CA TYR A 97 -3.96 9.97 -3.27
C TYR A 97 -5.06 11.02 -3.07
N ASP A 98 -6.11 11.00 -3.89
CA ASP A 98 -7.22 11.95 -3.79
C ASP A 98 -8.29 11.49 -2.79
N GLN A 99 -9.25 12.39 -2.53
CA GLN A 99 -10.47 12.04 -1.80
C GLN A 99 -11.39 11.20 -2.70
N LEU A 100 -11.70 9.99 -2.26
CA LEU A 100 -12.53 8.98 -2.90
C LEU A 100 -13.93 8.89 -2.27
N PHE A 101 -14.05 9.24 -0.99
CA PHE A 101 -15.27 9.02 -0.21
C PHE A 101 -15.82 10.33 0.40
N PRO A 102 -17.14 10.40 0.67
CA PRO A 102 -17.71 11.46 1.49
C PRO A 102 -17.07 11.54 2.87
N SER A 103 -17.14 12.72 3.50
CA SER A 103 -16.57 12.91 4.83
C SER A 103 -17.18 11.97 5.87
N SER A 104 -16.34 11.42 6.74
CA SER A 104 -16.73 10.53 7.84
C SER A 104 -17.68 9.39 7.40
N SER A 105 -17.31 8.68 6.33
CA SER A 105 -18.10 7.58 5.78
C SER A 105 -17.40 6.22 5.84
N ILE A 106 -16.09 6.19 6.08
CA ILE A 106 -15.28 4.96 6.18
C ILE A 106 -14.94 4.67 7.65
N HIS A 107 -15.18 3.45 8.09
CA HIS A 107 -14.90 3.03 9.48
C HIS A 107 -13.55 2.34 9.57
N PHE A 108 -13.19 1.60 8.52
CA PHE A 108 -11.92 0.89 8.44
C PHE A 108 -11.32 1.05 7.04
N ALA A 109 -10.07 1.49 6.96
CA ALA A 109 -9.33 1.52 5.71
C ALA A 109 -8.16 0.53 5.76
N HIS A 110 -7.91 -0.12 4.65
CA HIS A 110 -6.79 -1.03 4.46
C HIS A 110 -6.05 -0.64 3.17
N SER A 111 -4.74 -0.72 3.19
CA SER A 111 -3.93 -0.67 1.97
C SER A 111 -2.73 -1.59 2.13
N SER A 112 -2.51 -2.45 1.15
CA SER A 112 -1.39 -3.39 1.15
C SER A 112 -0.65 -3.31 -0.17
N TYR A 113 0.67 -3.18 -0.11
CA TYR A 113 1.56 -3.16 -1.28
C TYR A 113 1.14 -2.17 -2.36
N SER A 114 0.64 -0.99 -1.95
CA SER A 114 0.17 0.04 -2.88
C SER A 114 0.84 1.39 -2.67
N LEU A 115 1.09 1.79 -1.42
CA LEU A 115 1.65 3.11 -1.09
C LEU A 115 3.13 3.32 -1.48
N HIS A 116 3.84 2.27 -1.89
CA HIS A 116 5.19 2.41 -2.43
C HIS A 116 5.20 2.92 -3.88
N TRP A 117 4.06 2.86 -4.57
CA TRP A 117 3.88 3.45 -5.91
C TRP A 117 3.61 4.94 -5.79
N LEU A 118 4.57 5.76 -6.19
CA LEU A 118 4.43 7.22 -6.23
C LEU A 118 3.35 7.64 -7.23
N SER A 119 2.75 8.81 -6.99
CA SER A 119 1.78 9.40 -7.92
C SER A 119 2.38 9.70 -9.29
N LYS A 120 3.69 9.94 -9.33
CA LYS A 120 4.49 10.18 -10.52
C LYS A 120 5.98 10.02 -10.25
N VAL A 121 6.77 9.93 -11.32
CA VAL A 121 8.22 10.09 -11.25
C VAL A 121 8.56 11.50 -10.77
N PRO A 122 9.55 11.67 -9.86
CA PRO A 122 9.99 12.99 -9.42
C PRO A 122 10.33 13.91 -10.60
N GLU A 123 9.76 15.13 -10.62
CA GLU A 123 9.88 16.06 -11.76
C GLU A 123 11.33 16.38 -12.13
N LYS A 124 12.23 16.43 -11.14
CA LYS A 124 13.67 16.66 -11.34
C LYS A 124 14.33 15.62 -12.25
N LEU A 125 13.77 14.42 -12.35
CA LEU A 125 14.29 13.32 -13.17
C LEU A 125 13.73 13.32 -14.59
N LEU A 126 12.75 14.17 -14.88
CA LEU A 126 12.14 14.29 -16.21
C LEU A 126 12.84 15.31 -17.11
N ASP A 127 13.78 16.09 -16.57
CA ASP A 127 14.57 17.03 -17.37
C ASP A 127 15.57 16.25 -18.24
N GLN A 128 15.29 16.20 -19.54
CA GLN A 128 16.04 15.45 -20.56
C GLN A 128 17.49 15.93 -20.72
N ASN A 129 17.81 17.14 -20.28
CA ASN A 129 19.18 17.65 -20.32
C ASN A 129 20.04 17.14 -19.16
N SER A 130 19.42 16.39 -18.25
CA SER A 130 19.95 16.12 -16.94
C SER A 130 20.16 14.60 -16.82
N SER A 131 21.42 14.17 -16.91
CA SER A 131 21.84 12.77 -16.79
C SER A 131 21.76 12.24 -15.35
N TRP A 132 20.71 12.63 -14.62
CA TRP A 132 20.64 12.50 -13.15
C TRP A 132 20.59 11.05 -12.69
N ASN A 133 19.91 10.18 -13.45
CA ASN A 133 19.86 8.74 -13.16
C ASN A 133 20.40 7.88 -14.29
N LYS A 134 21.47 8.34 -14.95
CA LYS A 134 22.04 7.68 -16.13
C LYS A 134 22.30 6.18 -15.91
N GLY A 135 21.83 5.35 -16.84
CA GLY A 135 21.98 3.89 -16.84
C GLY A 135 21.23 3.17 -15.71
N LYS A 136 20.31 3.86 -15.02
CA LYS A 136 19.52 3.33 -13.91
C LYS A 136 18.05 3.70 -14.11
N ILE A 137 17.19 2.91 -13.48
CA ILE A 137 15.73 3.04 -13.64
C ILE A 137 15.00 3.28 -12.32
N HIS A 138 15.74 3.44 -11.21
CA HIS A 138 15.19 3.57 -9.87
C HIS A 138 16.21 4.29 -8.98
N CYS A 139 15.81 4.75 -7.79
CA CYS A 139 16.72 5.41 -6.84
C CYS A 139 17.66 4.43 -6.11
N ALA A 140 17.41 3.12 -6.20
CA ALA A 140 18.30 2.12 -5.61
C ALA A 140 19.68 2.18 -6.29
N GLY A 141 20.72 2.45 -5.50
CA GLY A 141 22.08 2.59 -6.01
C GLY A 141 22.29 3.87 -6.85
N ALA A 142 21.34 4.80 -6.84
CA ALA A 142 21.50 6.13 -7.42
C ALA A 142 22.28 7.07 -6.47
N SER A 143 22.50 8.31 -6.89
CA SER A 143 23.08 9.33 -6.02
C SER A 143 22.09 9.79 -4.94
N ASP A 144 22.60 10.39 -3.86
CA ASP A 144 21.77 10.97 -2.80
C ASP A 144 20.78 12.01 -3.35
N GLU A 145 21.15 12.74 -4.39
CA GLU A 145 20.27 13.72 -5.06
C GLU A 145 19.03 13.06 -5.66
N VAL A 146 19.19 11.89 -6.31
CA VAL A 146 18.08 11.12 -6.86
C VAL A 146 17.25 10.51 -5.73
N VAL A 147 17.88 9.91 -4.73
CA VAL A 147 17.18 9.33 -3.57
C VAL A 147 16.34 10.40 -2.86
N ASN A 148 16.90 11.59 -2.62
CA ASN A 148 16.20 12.71 -2.01
C ASN A 148 15.03 13.22 -2.87
N ALA A 149 15.14 13.18 -4.20
CA ALA A 149 14.04 13.55 -5.09
C ALA A 149 12.86 12.57 -4.99
N TYR A 150 13.15 11.27 -4.89
CA TYR A 150 12.13 10.24 -4.63
C TYR A 150 11.50 10.38 -3.24
N ALA A 151 12.31 10.59 -2.20
CA ALA A 151 11.84 10.80 -0.83
C ALA A 151 10.90 12.01 -0.73
N ALA A 152 11.25 13.12 -1.39
CA ALA A 152 10.41 14.33 -1.41
C ALA A 152 9.07 14.10 -2.13
N GLN A 153 9.06 13.32 -3.21
CA GLN A 153 7.84 12.96 -3.91
C GLN A 153 6.96 12.04 -3.04
N PHE A 154 7.57 11.06 -2.34
CA PHE A 154 6.87 10.20 -1.39
C PHE A 154 6.26 10.98 -0.22
N GLU A 155 7.01 11.91 0.39
CA GLU A 155 6.52 12.77 1.47
C GLU A 155 5.29 13.58 1.02
N LYS A 156 5.35 14.18 -0.17
CA LYS A 156 4.23 14.92 -0.76
C LYS A 156 3.01 14.01 -0.96
N ASP A 157 3.23 12.85 -1.56
CA ASP A 157 2.18 11.88 -1.88
C ASP A 157 1.51 11.34 -0.60
N MET A 158 2.30 10.98 0.41
CA MET A 158 1.80 10.53 1.71
C MET A 158 1.07 11.64 2.47
N GLY A 159 1.54 12.89 2.41
CA GLY A 159 0.83 14.02 3.00
C GLY A 159 -0.56 14.20 2.37
N ILE A 160 -0.66 14.10 1.05
CA ILE A 160 -1.93 14.15 0.32
C ILE A 160 -2.83 12.96 0.70
N PHE A 161 -2.30 11.75 0.69
CA PHE A 161 -3.01 10.53 1.09
C PHE A 161 -3.59 10.65 2.51
N LEU A 162 -2.76 10.97 3.51
CA LEU A 162 -3.21 11.06 4.91
C LEU A 162 -4.26 12.16 5.09
N ASN A 163 -4.13 13.30 4.42
CA ASN A 163 -5.13 14.36 4.46
C ASN A 163 -6.48 13.94 3.86
N ALA A 164 -6.46 13.16 2.77
CA ALA A 164 -7.69 12.63 2.18
C ALA A 164 -8.34 11.62 3.12
N ARG A 165 -7.57 10.66 3.66
CA ARG A 165 -8.06 9.65 4.60
C ARG A 165 -8.62 10.27 5.88
N ALA A 166 -7.98 11.31 6.41
CA ALA A 166 -8.44 11.99 7.62
C ALA A 166 -9.83 12.62 7.47
N LYS A 167 -10.21 13.02 6.25
CA LYS A 167 -11.56 13.55 5.97
C LYS A 167 -12.60 12.44 5.87
N GLU A 168 -12.22 11.30 5.32
CA GLU A 168 -13.13 10.20 4.96
C GLU A 168 -13.39 9.24 6.11
N ILE A 169 -12.36 9.01 6.94
CA ILE A 169 -12.43 8.10 8.07
C ILE A 169 -13.20 8.78 9.20
N VAL A 170 -14.12 8.05 9.81
CA VAL A 170 -14.88 8.51 10.99
C VAL A 170 -13.95 8.72 12.20
N PRO A 171 -14.31 9.58 13.17
CA PRO A 171 -13.64 9.59 14.47
C PRO A 171 -13.59 8.17 15.06
N GLU A 172 -12.46 7.79 15.69
CA GLU A 172 -12.17 6.44 16.20
C GLU A 172 -12.11 5.33 15.11
N GLY A 173 -12.17 5.70 13.83
CA GLY A 173 -11.93 4.78 12.73
C GLY A 173 -10.45 4.40 12.62
N MET A 174 -10.17 3.27 11.96
CA MET A 174 -8.82 2.70 11.87
C MET A 174 -8.35 2.62 10.42
N ILE A 175 -7.06 2.87 10.20
CA ILE A 175 -6.39 2.57 8.94
C ILE A 175 -5.22 1.61 9.18
N VAL A 176 -5.11 0.58 8.36
CA VAL A 176 -4.00 -0.38 8.37
C VAL A 176 -3.24 -0.29 7.05
N LEU A 177 -1.94 -0.05 7.15
CA LEU A 177 -1.04 0.09 6.01
C LEU A 177 0.03 -0.99 6.04
N ILE A 178 0.14 -1.77 4.97
CA ILE A 178 1.24 -2.72 4.75
C ILE A 178 2.03 -2.24 3.54
N ILE A 179 3.27 -1.83 3.75
CA ILE A 179 4.09 -1.17 2.72
C ILE A 179 5.45 -1.88 2.67
N PRO A 180 6.02 -2.15 1.48
CA PRO A 180 7.45 -2.42 1.35
C PRO A 180 8.26 -1.30 1.99
N GLY A 181 8.99 -1.62 3.05
CA GLY A 181 9.77 -0.66 3.80
C GLY A 181 11.27 -0.94 3.76
N ILE A 182 12.06 0.06 4.14
CA ILE A 182 13.50 -0.07 4.33
C ILE A 182 13.77 -0.05 5.83
N PRO A 183 14.53 -1.01 6.40
CA PRO A 183 14.94 -0.91 7.79
C PRO A 183 15.72 0.40 8.02
N ASP A 184 15.60 0.98 9.20
CA ASP A 184 16.33 2.20 9.52
C ASP A 184 17.83 2.02 9.26
N GLU A 185 18.46 3.05 8.68
CA GLU A 185 19.91 3.09 8.42
C GLU A 185 20.43 2.10 7.37
N VAL A 186 19.54 1.40 6.63
CA VAL A 186 19.91 0.54 5.50
C VAL A 186 19.73 1.28 4.18
N HIS A 187 20.71 1.19 3.28
CA HIS A 187 20.61 1.83 1.96
C HIS A 187 19.64 1.05 1.04
N PRO A 188 18.81 1.72 0.21
CA PRO A 188 17.84 1.03 -0.67
C PRO A 188 18.45 -0.02 -1.60
N SER A 189 19.72 0.12 -1.99
CA SER A 189 20.42 -0.85 -2.86
C SER A 189 20.75 -2.18 -2.17
N GLU A 190 20.71 -2.24 -0.85
CA GLU A 190 21.04 -3.44 -0.08
C GLU A 190 19.83 -4.37 0.08
N LEU A 191 18.64 -3.92 -0.32
CA LEU A 191 17.42 -4.69 -0.24
C LEU A 191 17.17 -5.52 -1.50
N PRO A 192 16.53 -6.71 -1.38
CA PRO A 192 16.19 -7.55 -2.52
C PRO A 192 15.45 -6.82 -3.65
N ALA A 193 14.53 -5.91 -3.31
CA ALA A 193 13.81 -5.09 -4.29
C ALA A 193 14.75 -4.12 -5.03
N GLY A 194 15.66 -3.44 -4.32
CA GLY A 194 16.64 -2.57 -4.94
C GLY A 194 17.60 -3.33 -5.85
N ILE A 195 18.06 -4.51 -5.42
CA ILE A 195 18.89 -5.41 -6.22
C ILE A 195 18.15 -5.84 -7.50
N LEU A 196 16.87 -6.19 -7.40
CA LEU A 196 16.04 -6.54 -8.56
C LEU A 196 15.94 -5.38 -9.56
N PHE A 197 15.68 -4.15 -9.08
CA PHE A 197 15.61 -2.98 -9.97
C PHE A 197 16.95 -2.66 -10.62
N ASN A 198 18.07 -2.87 -9.92
CA ASN A 198 19.41 -2.73 -10.50
C ASN A 198 19.64 -3.75 -11.62
N PHE A 199 19.29 -5.02 -11.42
CA PHE A 199 19.39 -6.04 -12.47
C PHE A 199 18.50 -5.74 -13.68
N LEU A 200 17.29 -5.24 -13.44
CA LEU A 200 16.41 -4.83 -14.53
C LEU A 200 16.99 -3.66 -15.31
N GLY A 201 17.54 -2.65 -14.62
CA GLY A 201 18.25 -1.53 -15.24
C GLY A 201 19.43 -1.99 -16.08
N SER A 202 20.32 -2.81 -15.53
CA SER A 202 21.47 -3.36 -16.26
C SER A 202 21.04 -4.17 -17.50
N SER A 203 19.98 -4.97 -17.38
CA SER A 203 19.44 -5.73 -18.52
C SER A 203 18.98 -4.82 -19.65
N LEU A 204 18.37 -3.66 -19.33
CA LEU A 204 17.99 -2.68 -20.34
C LEU A 204 19.22 -2.03 -20.99
N VAL A 205 20.23 -1.69 -20.19
CA VAL A 205 21.51 -1.13 -20.70
C VAL A 205 22.21 -2.12 -21.65
N ASP A 206 22.24 -3.41 -21.32
CA ASP A 206 22.79 -4.45 -22.20
C ASP A 206 22.06 -4.50 -23.55
N ARG A 207 20.72 -4.36 -23.55
CA ARG A 207 19.93 -4.26 -24.79
C ARG A 207 20.21 -2.98 -25.58
N ALA A 208 20.56 -1.88 -24.93
CA ALA A 208 21.02 -0.68 -25.64
C ALA A 208 22.42 -0.86 -26.25
N ASN A 209 23.33 -1.53 -25.54
CA ASN A 209 24.66 -1.87 -26.05
C ASN A 209 24.59 -2.80 -27.28
N GLU A 210 23.59 -3.69 -27.34
CA GLU A 210 23.28 -4.52 -28.50
C GLU A 210 22.60 -3.74 -29.66
N GLY A 211 22.27 -2.47 -29.46
CA GLY A 211 21.57 -1.63 -30.43
C GLY A 211 20.07 -1.91 -30.57
N ILE A 212 19.47 -2.67 -29.66
CA ILE A 212 18.04 -3.00 -29.66
C ILE A 212 17.20 -1.86 -29.06
N LEU A 213 17.73 -1.21 -28.02
CA LEU A 213 17.09 -0.08 -27.34
C LEU A 213 17.93 1.20 -27.49
N ASN A 214 17.30 2.36 -27.33
CA ASN A 214 18.01 3.64 -27.29
C ASN A 214 18.43 3.96 -25.84
N GLU A 215 19.71 4.25 -25.62
CA GLU A 215 20.26 4.65 -24.31
C GLU A 215 19.49 5.82 -23.69
N ALA A 216 19.12 6.84 -24.48
CA ALA A 216 18.37 8.00 -23.98
C ALA A 216 16.95 7.64 -23.50
N GLN A 217 16.35 6.57 -24.04
CA GLN A 217 15.07 6.06 -23.55
C GLN A 217 15.22 5.37 -22.19
N ILE A 218 16.36 4.72 -21.95
CA ILE A 218 16.66 4.10 -20.66
C ILE A 218 16.93 5.18 -19.61
N ASP A 219 17.76 6.17 -19.95
CA ASP A 219 18.12 7.26 -19.05
C ASP A 219 16.91 8.10 -18.60
N SER A 220 15.86 8.18 -19.43
CA SER A 220 14.60 8.86 -19.10
C SER A 220 13.56 7.94 -18.43
N PHE A 221 13.77 6.63 -18.42
CA PHE A 221 12.83 5.67 -17.85
C PHE A 221 13.12 5.44 -16.36
N ASN A 222 12.19 5.87 -15.51
CA ASN A 222 12.30 5.76 -14.06
C ASN A 222 11.02 5.14 -13.48
N LEU A 223 11.19 4.12 -12.64
CA LEU A 223 10.11 3.49 -11.90
C LEU A 223 9.63 4.46 -10.81
N PRO A 224 8.33 4.77 -10.72
CA PRO A 224 7.77 5.64 -9.68
C PRO A 224 7.57 4.83 -8.39
N ILE A 225 8.64 4.27 -7.84
CA ILE A 225 8.61 3.45 -6.63
C ILE A 225 9.53 4.06 -5.58
N TYR A 226 9.06 4.13 -4.34
CA TYR A 226 9.87 4.48 -3.19
C TYR A 226 9.47 3.63 -1.98
N SER A 227 10.46 3.14 -1.25
CA SER A 227 10.25 2.40 0.00
C SER A 227 10.69 3.29 1.14
N ALA A 228 9.77 3.65 2.04
CA ALA A 228 10.08 4.46 3.20
C ALA A 228 10.49 3.60 4.40
N SER A 229 11.27 4.18 5.29
CA SER A 229 11.58 3.62 6.59
C SER A 229 10.45 3.83 7.61
N PRO A 230 10.40 3.02 8.68
CA PRO A 230 9.50 3.26 9.81
C PRO A 230 9.66 4.68 10.39
N LYS A 231 10.91 5.18 10.52
CA LYS A 231 11.18 6.55 10.98
C LYS A 231 10.54 7.62 10.09
N GLU A 232 10.68 7.49 8.76
CA GLU A 232 10.03 8.39 7.80
C GLU A 232 8.51 8.34 7.93
N MET A 233 7.92 7.14 7.96
CA MET A 233 6.48 6.98 8.11
C MET A 233 5.94 7.57 9.41
N ALA A 234 6.63 7.34 10.54
CA ALA A 234 6.25 7.89 11.82
C ALA A 234 6.31 9.43 11.84
N SER A 235 7.33 10.01 11.19
CA SER A 235 7.45 11.46 11.01
C SER A 235 6.28 12.03 10.21
N LEU A 236 5.91 11.39 9.09
CA LEU A 236 4.81 11.84 8.23
C LEU A 236 3.45 11.81 8.95
N VAL A 237 3.18 10.75 9.71
CA VAL A 237 1.96 10.67 10.53
C VAL A 237 1.94 11.76 11.60
N LYS A 238 3.07 12.01 12.26
CA LYS A 238 3.20 13.09 13.25
C LYS A 238 2.99 14.47 12.64
N ILE A 239 3.52 14.72 11.45
CA ILE A 239 3.34 15.99 10.71
C ILE A 239 1.88 16.18 10.31
N ASN A 240 1.22 15.14 9.82
CA ASN A 240 -0.20 15.19 9.47
C ASN A 240 -1.11 15.45 10.68
N GLY A 241 -0.80 14.84 11.83
CA GLY A 241 -1.46 15.11 13.11
C GLY A 241 -2.92 14.66 13.23
N CYS A 242 -3.48 13.99 12.20
CA CYS A 242 -4.87 13.52 12.21
C CYS A 242 -5.01 12.06 12.68
N PHE A 243 -3.90 11.31 12.74
CA PHE A 243 -3.88 9.90 13.15
C PHE A 243 -2.90 9.67 14.30
N SER A 244 -3.24 8.76 15.22
CA SER A 244 -2.32 8.16 16.18
C SER A 244 -1.75 6.86 15.61
N ILE A 245 -0.50 6.54 15.96
CA ILE A 245 0.12 5.26 15.61
C ILE A 245 -0.14 4.29 16.76
N GLU A 246 -1.04 3.32 16.54
CA GLU A 246 -1.35 2.29 17.54
C GLU A 246 -0.33 1.14 17.55
N SER A 247 0.22 0.80 16.39
CA SER A 247 1.30 -0.18 16.23
C SER A 247 2.06 0.11 14.94
N MET A 248 3.38 -0.14 14.96
CA MET A 248 4.24 -0.06 13.79
C MET A 248 5.35 -1.12 13.95
N GLU A 249 5.42 -2.04 13.00
CA GLU A 249 6.34 -3.17 13.05
C GLU A 249 6.95 -3.44 11.68
N VAL A 250 8.23 -3.81 11.66
CA VAL A 250 8.92 -4.29 10.47
C VAL A 250 8.94 -5.81 10.51
N THR A 251 8.31 -6.44 9.52
CA THR A 251 8.33 -7.89 9.38
C THR A 251 9.42 -8.31 8.38
N ASP A 252 10.34 -9.20 8.75
CA ASP A 252 11.18 -9.92 7.77
C ASP A 252 10.46 -11.21 7.34
N PRO A 253 9.95 -11.32 6.11
CA PRO A 253 9.26 -12.52 5.63
C PRO A 253 10.17 -13.77 5.69
N ARG A 254 11.49 -13.61 5.63
CA ARG A 254 12.47 -14.71 5.68
C ARG A 254 12.64 -15.29 7.07
N SER A 255 12.32 -14.54 8.13
CA SER A 255 12.38 -15.04 9.51
C SER A 255 11.43 -16.20 9.79
N LYS A 256 10.42 -16.41 8.91
CA LYS A 256 9.44 -17.50 8.98
C LYS A 256 9.78 -18.71 8.08
N ILE A 257 10.88 -18.66 7.34
CA ILE A 257 11.36 -19.77 6.50
C ILE A 257 12.32 -20.60 7.34
N HIS A 258 11.80 -21.59 8.07
CA HIS A 258 12.61 -22.53 8.86
C HIS A 258 13.21 -23.68 8.02
N ASP A 259 12.75 -23.87 6.79
CA ASP A 259 13.24 -24.93 5.89
C ASP A 259 13.98 -24.35 4.68
N PRO A 260 15.13 -24.91 4.28
CA PRO A 260 15.79 -24.49 3.05
C PRO A 260 14.82 -24.65 1.88
N MET A 261 14.71 -23.61 1.03
CA MET A 261 13.99 -23.69 -0.24
C MET A 261 14.49 -24.91 -1.00
N LYS A 262 13.67 -25.96 -1.06
CA LYS A 262 13.91 -27.08 -1.96
C LYS A 262 13.67 -26.54 -3.37
N CYS A 263 14.72 -26.10 -4.04
CA CYS A 263 14.73 -26.00 -5.48
C CYS A 263 14.38 -27.39 -6.01
N SER A 264 13.13 -27.58 -6.43
CA SER A 264 12.76 -28.70 -7.28
C SER A 264 13.60 -28.55 -8.54
N LYS A 265 14.62 -29.41 -8.71
CA LYS A 265 15.22 -29.64 -10.02
C LYS A 265 14.11 -30.22 -10.91
N GLY A 266 13.41 -29.33 -11.61
CA GLY A 266 12.48 -29.69 -12.67
C GLY A 266 13.28 -29.86 -13.96
N LEU A 267 13.25 -31.10 -14.45
CA LEU A 267 13.56 -31.65 -15.78
C LEU A 267 14.24 -30.72 -16.81
#